data_AF-A0A954TKX4-F1
#
_entry.id   AF-A0A954TKX4-F1
#
_cell.length_a   1.000
_cell.length_b   1.000
_cell.length_c   1.000
_cell.angle_alpha   90.00
_cell.angle_beta   90.00
_cell.angle_gamma   90.00
#
_symmetry.space_group_name_H-M   'P 1'
#
loop_
_entity.id
_entity.type
_entity.pdbx_description
1 polymer ?
#
loop_
_entity_poly.entity_id
_entity_poly.type
_entity_poly.pdbx_seq_one_letter_code
_entity_poly.pdbx_strand_id
1 'polypeptide(L)'
;LPEKPGEEPSREPVGEPNRESVEEPLGAKPATHAANPWGLPAAVWSSAALLTGLGFLLVYRYSGIAEFQTGRFVALGNTPYEIILSPLLRPSAFWGQIFRWNKAFFLLSLALPCSLLCLWRGRRWLLPVVLPLGVLIVWDHRPATSLAFQYASVLLPLLWLATLWGAARKPNSCALGALATGLLLSLFVGQMPHSSPTLLDVVAGTYRGDGELQRRASDPDGRWLTQQLRPIRQDGAEVLATGRIAAHLVGNRDVETVGQYVQRREQLAALPDRGRQPLQHYRWLVLDRREGFQQSLLETTQVEAEALAAGFEIVAQRYDIVILQRPPAPR
;
A
#
# COMPACT_ATOMS: atom_id res chain seq x y z
N LEU A 1 -87.38 -40.57 -12.95
CA LEU A 1 -86.32 -40.20 -11.98
C LEU A 1 -85.30 -39.35 -12.73
N PRO A 2 -84.71 -38.33 -12.07
CA PRO A 2 -84.76 -36.87 -12.31
C PRO A 2 -83.83 -36.41 -13.47
N GLU A 3 -83.78 -35.16 -13.96
CA GLU A 3 -83.40 -33.90 -13.29
C GLU A 3 -83.92 -32.66 -14.02
N LYS A 4 -84.24 -31.63 -13.22
CA LYS A 4 -84.63 -30.27 -13.61
C LYS A 4 -83.41 -29.46 -14.06
N PRO A 5 -83.57 -28.47 -14.98
CA PRO A 5 -82.52 -27.50 -15.28
C PRO A 5 -82.40 -26.48 -14.14
N GLY A 6 -81.15 -26.27 -13.68
CA GLY A 6 -80.79 -25.31 -12.65
C GLY A 6 -80.89 -23.86 -13.13
N GLU A 7 -81.41 -23.03 -12.23
CA GLU A 7 -81.56 -21.58 -12.32
C GLU A 7 -80.20 -20.87 -12.40
N GLU A 8 -80.11 -19.89 -13.31
CA GLU A 8 -79.04 -18.89 -13.34
C GLU A 8 -79.18 -17.93 -12.14
N PRO A 9 -78.10 -17.66 -11.38
CA PRO A 9 -78.12 -16.64 -10.36
C PRO A 9 -77.99 -15.25 -10.99
N SER A 10 -79.01 -14.43 -10.73
CA SER A 10 -79.10 -13.00 -10.97
C SER A 10 -77.84 -12.24 -10.53
N ARG A 11 -77.22 -11.51 -11.47
CA ARG A 11 -76.14 -10.56 -11.18
C ARG A 11 -76.70 -9.36 -10.43
N GLU A 12 -76.31 -9.19 -9.17
CA GLU A 12 -76.44 -7.92 -8.45
C GLU A 12 -75.53 -6.85 -9.07
N PRO A 13 -75.99 -5.59 -9.22
CA PRO A 13 -75.14 -4.50 -9.63
C PRO A 13 -74.25 -4.07 -8.46
N VAL A 14 -72.95 -4.34 -8.58
CA VAL A 14 -71.92 -3.79 -7.67
C VAL A 14 -71.91 -2.27 -7.85
N GLY A 15 -72.26 -1.57 -6.79
CA GLY A 15 -72.31 -0.11 -6.73
C GLY A 15 -70.96 0.52 -7.06
N GLU A 16 -71.01 1.57 -7.89
CA GLU A 16 -69.88 2.45 -8.16
C GLU A 16 -69.36 3.07 -6.85
N PRO A 17 -68.05 2.96 -6.55
CA PRO A 17 -67.48 3.74 -5.49
C PRO A 17 -67.42 5.20 -5.93
N ASN A 18 -68.09 6.03 -5.13
CA ASN A 18 -68.06 7.48 -5.12
C ASN A 18 -66.65 8.00 -5.43
N ARG A 19 -66.41 8.48 -6.65
CA ARG A 19 -65.23 9.27 -7.00
C ARG A 19 -65.44 10.67 -6.43
N GLU A 20 -65.13 10.83 -5.14
CA GLU A 20 -64.76 12.15 -4.63
C GLU A 20 -63.53 12.61 -5.43
N SER A 21 -63.78 13.61 -6.27
CA SER A 21 -62.79 14.42 -6.96
C SER A 21 -61.91 15.11 -5.92
N VAL A 22 -60.84 14.42 -5.50
CA VAL A 22 -59.67 15.08 -4.94
C VAL A 22 -59.07 15.90 -6.07
N GLU A 23 -59.40 17.20 -6.07
CA GLU A 23 -58.69 18.21 -6.84
C GLU A 23 -57.21 18.18 -6.41
N GLU A 24 -56.41 17.40 -7.12
CA GLU A 24 -54.96 17.52 -7.09
C GLU A 24 -54.61 18.95 -7.55
N PRO A 25 -53.91 19.76 -6.74
CA PRO A 25 -53.53 21.10 -7.15
C PRO A 25 -52.50 21.00 -8.29
N LEU A 26 -53.01 21.10 -9.52
CA LEU A 26 -52.27 21.44 -10.74
C LEU A 26 -51.60 22.81 -10.53
N GLY A 27 -50.37 22.83 -10.01
CA GLY A 27 -49.67 24.11 -9.87
C GLY A 27 -48.31 24.11 -9.19
N ALA A 28 -47.92 23.06 -8.48
CA ALA A 28 -46.54 22.95 -8.03
C ALA A 28 -45.69 22.37 -9.16
N LYS A 29 -45.16 23.24 -10.05
CA LYS A 29 -43.96 22.89 -10.83
C LYS A 29 -42.99 22.25 -9.82
N PRO A 30 -42.58 20.98 -9.98
CA PRO A 30 -41.58 20.42 -9.08
C PRO A 30 -40.43 21.40 -9.13
N ALA A 31 -40.12 22.00 -7.98
CA ALA A 31 -39.02 22.92 -7.88
C ALA A 31 -37.83 22.15 -8.43
N THR A 32 -37.43 22.50 -9.65
CA THR A 32 -36.12 22.21 -10.17
C THR A 32 -35.20 23.05 -9.30
N HIS A 33 -35.01 22.61 -8.04
CA HIS A 33 -33.69 22.58 -7.48
C HIS A 33 -32.88 21.98 -8.61
N ALA A 34 -32.15 22.82 -9.32
CA ALA A 34 -31.06 22.41 -10.17
C ALA A 34 -30.18 21.64 -9.19
N ALA A 35 -30.50 20.35 -9.05
CA ALA A 35 -29.98 19.47 -8.03
C ALA A 35 -28.52 19.51 -8.33
N ASN A 36 -27.79 20.24 -7.48
CA ASN A 36 -26.44 20.64 -7.77
C ASN A 36 -25.75 19.33 -8.16
N PRO A 37 -25.38 19.10 -9.43
CA PRO A 37 -24.96 17.76 -9.88
C PRO A 37 -23.62 17.33 -9.24
N TRP A 38 -23.14 18.21 -8.36
CA TRP A 38 -21.94 18.24 -7.57
C TRP A 38 -22.14 17.80 -6.11
N GLY A 39 -23.35 17.87 -5.54
CA GLY A 39 -23.68 17.51 -4.15
C GLY A 39 -22.95 18.31 -3.05
N LEU A 40 -21.74 18.79 -3.32
CA LEU A 40 -20.83 19.49 -2.42
C LEU A 40 -20.11 20.64 -3.17
N PRO A 41 -19.87 21.79 -2.53
CA PRO A 41 -19.09 22.90 -3.08
C PRO A 41 -17.65 22.52 -3.46
N ALA A 42 -17.04 23.24 -4.42
CA ALA A 42 -15.62 23.05 -4.80
C ALA A 42 -14.66 23.19 -3.60
N ALA A 43 -14.97 24.07 -2.65
CA ALA A 43 -14.22 24.21 -1.41
C ALA A 43 -14.15 22.91 -0.60
N VAL A 44 -15.24 22.13 -0.53
CA VAL A 44 -15.26 20.84 0.18
C VAL A 44 -14.32 19.83 -0.49
N TRP A 45 -14.27 19.82 -1.82
CA TRP A 45 -13.37 18.96 -2.58
C TRP A 45 -11.90 19.32 -2.37
N SER A 46 -11.59 20.62 -2.43
CA SER A 46 -10.24 21.12 -2.15
C SER A 46 -9.82 20.79 -0.71
N SER A 47 -10.72 20.95 0.26
CA SER A 47 -10.47 20.60 1.66
C SER A 47 -10.25 19.09 1.83
N ALA A 48 -11.05 18.24 1.19
CA ALA A 48 -10.86 16.79 1.25
C ALA A 48 -9.49 16.38 0.66
N ALA A 49 -9.13 16.90 -0.51
CA ALA A 49 -7.84 16.64 -1.13
C ALA A 49 -6.67 17.13 -0.25
N LEU A 50 -6.79 18.33 0.34
CA LEU A 50 -5.81 18.88 1.26
C LEU A 50 -5.66 18.01 2.52
N LEU A 51 -6.77 17.61 3.15
CA LEU A 51 -6.76 16.77 4.35
C LEU A 51 -6.19 15.38 4.07
N THR A 52 -6.53 14.76 2.94
CA THR A 52 -5.93 13.49 2.52
C THR A 52 -4.43 13.64 2.26
N GLY A 53 -4.01 14.73 1.60
CA GLY A 53 -2.60 15.04 1.39
C GLY A 53 -1.84 15.25 2.71
N LEU A 54 -2.40 16.04 3.63
CA LEU A 54 -1.85 16.24 4.98
C LEU A 54 -1.78 14.92 5.76
N GLY A 55 -2.83 14.10 5.73
CA GLY A 55 -2.84 12.78 6.34
C GLY A 55 -1.74 11.88 5.81
N PHE A 56 -1.55 11.84 4.49
CA PHE A 56 -0.44 11.13 3.86
C PHE A 56 0.93 11.62 4.36
N LEU A 57 1.13 12.94 4.42
CA LEU A 57 2.37 13.55 4.91
C LEU A 57 2.62 13.27 6.39
N LEU A 58 1.58 13.29 7.23
CA LEU A 58 1.67 12.96 8.65
C LEU A 58 2.01 11.48 8.82
N VAL A 59 1.32 10.57 8.11
CA VAL A 59 1.65 9.13 8.11
C VAL A 59 3.08 8.93 7.68
N TYR A 60 3.55 9.60 6.61
CA TYR A 60 4.93 9.53 6.18
C TYR A 60 5.91 10.05 7.26
N ARG A 61 5.63 11.20 7.87
CA ARG A 61 6.51 11.83 8.88
C ARG A 61 6.64 11.00 10.15
N TYR A 62 5.55 10.36 10.58
CA TYR A 62 5.49 9.56 11.80
C TYR A 62 5.65 8.05 11.57
N SER A 63 5.63 7.62 10.31
CA SER A 63 6.09 6.30 9.90
C SER A 63 7.57 6.22 10.25
N GLY A 64 7.94 5.42 11.26
CA GLY A 64 9.33 5.05 11.56
C GLY A 64 10.04 4.31 10.41
N ILE A 65 9.38 4.23 9.25
CA ILE A 65 9.84 3.65 7.99
C ILE A 65 10.27 4.75 7.00
N ALA A 66 10.14 6.05 7.32
CA ALA A 66 10.37 7.15 6.39
C ALA A 66 11.79 7.14 5.81
N GLU A 67 12.81 6.86 6.63
CA GLU A 67 14.20 6.78 6.20
C GLU A 67 14.42 5.67 5.17
N PHE A 68 13.77 4.51 5.33
CA PHE A 68 13.76 3.44 4.33
C PHE A 68 13.08 3.84 3.00
N GLN A 69 12.16 4.80 3.03
CA GLN A 69 11.42 5.25 1.84
C GLN A 69 12.16 6.36 1.09
N THR A 70 12.91 7.24 1.78
CA THR A 70 13.65 8.35 1.16
C THR A 70 14.73 7.91 0.16
N GLY A 71 15.46 6.82 0.45
CA GLY A 71 16.50 6.29 -0.44
C GLY A 71 15.99 5.92 -1.83
N ARG A 72 14.67 5.68 -1.96
CA ARG A 72 14.01 5.31 -3.22
C ARG A 72 13.63 6.51 -4.08
N PHE A 73 13.83 7.72 -3.57
CA PHE A 73 13.70 8.97 -4.30
C PHE A 73 15.05 9.65 -4.56
N VAL A 74 16.18 9.01 -4.23
CA VAL A 74 17.54 9.60 -4.34
C VAL A 74 17.87 10.04 -5.78
N ALA A 75 17.32 9.34 -6.78
CA ALA A 75 17.44 9.72 -8.19
C ALA A 75 16.79 11.08 -8.51
N LEU A 76 15.79 11.49 -7.72
CA LEU A 76 15.03 12.72 -7.91
C LEU A 76 15.57 13.89 -7.09
N GLY A 77 16.22 13.62 -5.96
CA GLY A 77 16.77 14.66 -5.10
C GLY A 77 17.21 14.14 -3.74
N ASN A 78 18.09 14.90 -3.08
CA ASN A 78 18.56 14.62 -1.71
C ASN A 78 17.71 15.34 -0.65
N THR A 79 16.83 16.25 -1.06
CA THR A 79 15.94 17.01 -0.18
C THR A 79 14.49 16.91 -0.65
N PRO A 80 13.48 17.10 0.23
CA PRO A 80 12.07 17.12 -0.19
C PRO A 80 11.77 18.16 -1.27
N TYR A 81 12.42 19.33 -1.21
CA TYR A 81 12.27 20.38 -2.21
C TYR A 81 12.82 19.95 -3.57
N GLU A 82 13.99 19.32 -3.61
CA GLU A 82 14.55 18.76 -4.85
C GLU A 82 13.64 17.68 -5.44
N ILE A 83 13.06 16.81 -4.60
CA ILE A 83 12.13 15.76 -5.04
C ILE A 83 10.86 16.38 -5.63
N ILE A 84 10.26 17.37 -4.98
CA ILE A 84 9.05 18.06 -5.48
C ILE A 84 9.35 18.80 -6.79
N LEU A 85 10.51 19.46 -6.89
CA LEU A 85 10.93 20.21 -8.07
C LEU A 85 11.66 19.34 -9.12
N SER A 86 11.79 18.05 -8.90
CA SER A 86 12.45 17.11 -9.81
C SER A 86 11.88 17.06 -11.24
N PRO A 87 10.59 17.37 -11.53
CA PRO A 87 10.13 17.49 -12.92
C PRO A 87 10.90 18.57 -13.71
N LEU A 88 11.41 19.59 -13.03
CA LEU A 88 12.17 20.71 -13.59
C LEU A 88 13.68 20.53 -13.39
N LEU A 89 14.11 20.13 -12.20
CA LEU A 89 15.53 20.01 -11.84
C LEU A 89 16.19 18.76 -12.41
N ARG A 90 15.42 17.66 -12.55
CA ARG A 90 15.91 16.35 -13.03
C ARG A 90 14.88 15.71 -13.98
N PRO A 91 14.55 16.36 -15.11
CA PRO A 91 13.45 15.94 -15.98
C PRO A 91 13.64 14.51 -16.52
N SER A 92 14.85 14.13 -16.89
CA SER A 92 15.13 12.77 -17.38
C SER A 92 14.86 11.69 -16.33
N ALA A 93 15.22 11.93 -15.07
CA ALA A 93 14.96 11.00 -13.98
C ALA A 93 13.47 10.95 -13.63
N PHE A 94 12.81 12.10 -13.52
CA PHE A 94 11.39 12.18 -13.16
C PHE A 94 10.46 11.63 -14.26
N TRP A 95 10.54 12.19 -15.47
CA TRP A 95 9.71 11.76 -16.59
C TRP A 95 10.10 10.36 -17.08
N GLY A 96 11.38 10.03 -17.03
CA GLY A 96 11.87 8.69 -17.34
C GLY A 96 11.32 7.62 -16.41
N GLN A 97 10.96 7.94 -15.16
CA GLN A 97 10.25 7.03 -14.25
C GLN A 97 8.75 6.95 -14.57
N ILE A 98 8.09 8.10 -14.81
CA ILE A 98 6.65 8.15 -15.12
C ILE A 98 6.31 7.37 -16.40
N PHE A 99 7.11 7.53 -17.46
CA PHE A 99 6.85 6.96 -18.77
C PHE A 99 7.38 5.54 -18.96
N ARG A 100 7.80 4.86 -17.89
CA ARG A 100 8.17 3.44 -17.99
C ARG A 100 6.93 2.59 -18.30
N TRP A 101 7.08 1.62 -19.19
CA TRP A 101 6.00 0.72 -19.60
C TRP A 101 5.34 -0.01 -18.43
N ASN A 102 6.11 -0.43 -17.41
CA ASN A 102 5.57 -1.08 -16.22
C ASN A 102 4.61 -0.16 -15.43
N LYS A 103 4.86 1.15 -15.39
CA LYS A 103 3.98 2.14 -14.75
C LYS A 103 2.71 2.35 -15.57
N ALA A 104 2.84 2.42 -16.91
CA ALA A 104 1.68 2.48 -17.80
C ALA A 104 0.80 1.23 -17.66
N PHE A 105 1.39 0.03 -17.62
CA PHE A 105 0.67 -1.22 -17.37
C PHE A 105 0.00 -1.21 -15.99
N PHE A 106 0.71 -0.78 -14.95
CA PHE A 106 0.12 -0.64 -13.61
C PHE A 106 -1.12 0.28 -13.61
N LEU A 107 -1.03 1.47 -14.22
CA LEU A 107 -2.14 2.41 -14.29
C LEU A 107 -3.32 1.86 -15.11
N LEU A 108 -3.02 1.20 -16.23
CA LEU A 108 -4.03 0.52 -17.02
C LEU A 108 -4.69 -0.60 -16.21
N SER A 109 -3.94 -1.43 -15.52
CA SER A 109 -4.50 -2.51 -14.69
C SER A 109 -5.26 -1.97 -13.47
N LEU A 110 -4.91 -0.79 -12.96
CA LEU A 110 -5.63 -0.10 -11.88
C LEU A 110 -6.94 0.56 -12.37
N ALA A 111 -6.96 1.05 -13.62
CA ALA A 111 -8.10 1.78 -14.20
C ALA A 111 -9.04 0.91 -15.06
N LEU A 112 -8.53 -0.18 -15.66
CA LEU A 112 -9.30 -1.21 -16.37
C LEU A 112 -10.54 -1.63 -15.59
N PRO A 113 -10.46 -1.82 -14.25
CA PRO A 113 -11.57 -2.28 -13.47
C PRO A 113 -12.72 -1.26 -13.35
N CYS A 114 -12.41 0.00 -13.62
CA CYS A 114 -13.23 1.13 -13.24
C CYS A 114 -14.00 1.74 -14.42
N SER A 115 -13.88 1.17 -15.63
CA SER A 115 -14.34 1.77 -16.90
C SER A 115 -13.83 3.20 -17.09
N LEU A 116 -12.93 3.42 -18.04
CA LEU A 116 -12.34 4.75 -18.30
C LEU A 116 -13.39 5.84 -18.47
N LEU A 117 -14.55 5.51 -19.08
CA LEU A 117 -15.65 6.44 -19.26
C LEU A 117 -16.33 6.82 -17.93
N CYS A 118 -16.50 5.86 -17.02
CA CYS A 118 -17.06 6.11 -15.69
C CYS A 118 -16.08 6.92 -14.84
N LEU A 119 -14.80 6.56 -14.84
CA LEU A 119 -13.74 7.34 -14.20
C LEU A 119 -13.69 8.78 -14.70
N TRP A 120 -13.76 9.00 -16.01
CA TRP A 120 -13.78 10.34 -16.60
C TRP A 120 -14.99 11.15 -16.13
N ARG A 121 -16.17 10.54 -16.08
CA ARG A 121 -17.39 11.18 -15.56
C ARG A 121 -17.32 11.44 -14.05
N GLY A 122 -16.61 10.58 -13.33
CA GLY A 122 -16.31 10.66 -11.90
C GLY A 122 -15.06 11.46 -11.55
N ARG A 123 -14.40 12.13 -12.52
CA ARG A 123 -13.04 12.71 -12.39
C ARG A 123 -12.79 13.61 -11.18
N ARG A 124 -13.84 14.18 -10.57
CA ARG A 124 -13.70 14.98 -9.34
C ARG A 124 -13.30 14.14 -8.13
N TRP A 125 -13.80 12.91 -8.05
CA TRP A 125 -13.41 11.94 -7.02
C TRP A 125 -11.99 11.39 -7.25
N LEU A 126 -11.39 11.65 -8.42
CA LEU A 126 -9.99 11.33 -8.70
C LEU A 126 -9.03 12.41 -8.20
N LEU A 127 -9.50 13.63 -7.88
CA LEU A 127 -8.62 14.70 -7.38
C LEU A 127 -7.83 14.29 -6.12
N PRO A 128 -8.44 13.68 -5.10
CA PRO A 128 -7.69 13.21 -3.92
C PRO A 128 -6.71 12.07 -4.24
N VAL A 129 -6.88 11.37 -5.37
CA VAL A 129 -6.03 10.26 -5.80
C VAL A 129 -4.76 10.75 -6.51
N VAL A 130 -4.77 11.94 -7.12
CA VAL A 130 -3.65 12.43 -7.95
C VAL A 130 -2.33 12.45 -7.18
N LEU A 131 -2.32 12.99 -5.97
CA LEU A 131 -1.10 13.10 -5.17
C LEU A 131 -0.54 11.73 -4.76
N PRO A 132 -1.30 10.84 -4.07
CA PRO A 132 -0.78 9.52 -3.70
C PRO A 132 -0.41 8.67 -4.92
N LEU A 133 -1.17 8.75 -6.01
CA LEU A 133 -0.85 8.04 -7.24
C LEU A 133 0.43 8.58 -7.90
N GLY A 134 0.60 9.91 -7.93
CA GLY A 134 1.81 10.56 -8.42
C GLY A 134 3.04 10.11 -7.63
N VAL A 135 2.94 10.07 -6.30
CA VAL A 135 4.01 9.54 -5.44
C VAL A 135 4.30 8.08 -5.82
N LEU A 136 3.31 7.19 -5.91
CA LEU A 136 3.53 5.76 -6.25
C LEU A 136 4.18 5.55 -7.62
N ILE A 137 3.79 6.33 -8.62
CA ILE A 137 4.36 6.22 -9.97
C ILE A 137 5.84 6.61 -9.94
N VAL A 138 6.13 7.74 -9.29
CA VAL A 138 7.48 8.33 -9.19
C VAL A 138 8.37 7.53 -8.23
N TRP A 139 7.77 6.81 -7.29
CA TRP A 139 8.46 5.95 -6.35
C TRP A 139 9.06 4.74 -7.07
N ASP A 140 10.40 4.66 -7.10
CA ASP A 140 11.13 3.53 -7.68
C ASP A 140 11.12 2.33 -6.71
N HIS A 141 9.93 1.81 -6.46
CA HIS A 141 9.70 0.65 -5.62
C HIS A 141 8.72 -0.31 -6.28
N ARG A 142 9.19 -1.50 -6.65
CA ARG A 142 8.37 -2.49 -7.36
C ARG A 142 7.07 -2.86 -6.62
N PRO A 143 7.07 -3.15 -5.30
CA PRO A 143 5.83 -3.37 -4.55
C PRO A 143 4.85 -2.19 -4.58
N ALA A 144 5.35 -0.95 -4.61
CA ALA A 144 4.48 0.24 -4.64
C ALA A 144 3.66 0.34 -5.93
N THR A 145 4.12 -0.25 -7.04
CA THR A 145 3.35 -0.34 -8.28
C THR A 145 2.90 -1.76 -8.60
N SER A 146 2.68 -2.56 -7.56
CA SER A 146 1.96 -3.81 -7.66
C SER A 146 0.51 -3.63 -7.18
N LEU A 147 -0.43 -4.15 -7.97
CA LEU A 147 -1.84 -4.17 -7.62
C LEU A 147 -2.13 -4.93 -6.33
N ALA A 148 -1.37 -5.98 -6.03
CA ALA A 148 -1.55 -6.78 -4.82
C ALA A 148 -1.37 -5.94 -3.54
N PHE A 149 -0.48 -4.94 -3.58
CA PHE A 149 -0.28 -4.02 -2.46
C PHE A 149 -1.25 -2.83 -2.46
N GLN A 150 -1.97 -2.59 -3.56
CA GLN A 150 -3.00 -1.54 -3.60
C GLN A 150 -4.30 -1.95 -2.91
N TYR A 151 -4.52 -3.24 -2.62
CA TYR A 151 -5.69 -3.71 -1.86
C TYR A 151 -5.75 -3.17 -0.42
N ALA A 152 -4.60 -2.88 0.18
CA ALA A 152 -4.51 -2.23 1.49
C ALA A 152 -4.45 -0.69 1.38
N SER A 153 -4.47 -0.14 0.16
CA SER A 153 -4.36 1.31 -0.06
C SER A 153 -5.73 1.97 -0.10
N VAL A 154 -5.78 3.25 0.28
CA VAL A 154 -6.98 4.10 0.16
C VAL A 154 -7.34 4.45 -1.30
N LEU A 155 -6.54 4.04 -2.28
CA LEU A 155 -6.75 4.37 -3.69
C LEU A 155 -7.95 3.64 -4.30
N LEU A 156 -8.11 2.34 -4.01
CA LEU A 156 -9.17 1.53 -4.60
C LEU A 156 -10.58 2.03 -4.19
N PRO A 157 -10.86 2.33 -2.91
CA PRO A 157 -12.16 2.90 -2.53
C PRO A 157 -12.49 4.19 -3.28
N LEU A 158 -11.50 5.08 -3.49
CA LEU A 158 -11.70 6.34 -4.22
C LEU A 158 -11.94 6.12 -5.72
N LEU A 159 -11.21 5.17 -6.33
CA LEU A 159 -11.42 4.78 -7.72
C LEU A 159 -12.79 4.14 -7.94
N TRP A 160 -13.23 3.29 -7.02
CA TRP A 160 -14.57 2.69 -7.05
C TRP A 160 -15.66 3.75 -6.84
N LEU A 161 -15.47 4.68 -5.91
CA LEU A 161 -16.41 5.78 -5.70
C LEU A 161 -16.53 6.69 -6.93
N ALA A 162 -15.40 7.02 -7.56
CA ALA A 162 -15.39 7.74 -8.84
C ALA A 162 -16.16 6.97 -9.93
N THR A 163 -15.95 5.66 -9.99
CA THR A 163 -16.61 4.77 -10.93
C THR A 163 -18.12 4.72 -10.71
N LEU A 164 -18.56 4.46 -9.48
CA LEU A 164 -19.96 4.41 -9.08
C LEU A 164 -20.65 5.76 -9.33
N TRP A 165 -19.97 6.87 -9.07
CA TRP A 165 -20.49 8.19 -9.34
C TRP A 165 -20.64 8.47 -10.84
N GLY A 166 -19.64 8.09 -11.64
CA GLY A 166 -19.71 8.20 -13.10
C GLY A 166 -20.76 7.28 -13.71
N ALA A 167 -20.96 6.12 -13.10
CA ALA A 167 -21.96 5.11 -13.43
C ALA A 167 -23.38 5.56 -13.10
N ALA A 168 -23.62 6.20 -11.95
CA ALA A 168 -24.93 6.65 -11.50
C ALA A 168 -25.62 7.62 -12.48
N ARG A 169 -24.86 8.23 -13.38
CA ARG A 169 -25.37 9.05 -14.49
C ARG A 169 -25.91 8.24 -15.68
N LYS A 170 -25.92 6.89 -15.61
CA LYS A 170 -26.56 5.94 -16.54
C LYS A 170 -27.14 4.71 -15.81
N PRO A 171 -28.33 4.19 -16.17
CA PRO A 171 -28.94 3.08 -15.44
C PRO A 171 -28.28 1.70 -15.66
N ASN A 172 -28.22 0.92 -14.57
CA ASN A 172 -28.03 -0.53 -14.37
C ASN A 172 -26.77 -1.26 -14.91
N SER A 173 -26.29 -0.96 -16.11
CA SER A 173 -25.17 -1.71 -16.73
C SER A 173 -23.81 -1.39 -16.12
N CYS A 174 -23.64 -0.19 -15.57
CA CYS A 174 -22.38 0.22 -14.95
C CYS A 174 -22.18 -0.32 -13.51
N ALA A 175 -23.28 -0.63 -12.80
CA ALA A 175 -23.23 -1.27 -11.48
C ALA A 175 -22.87 -2.75 -11.58
N LEU A 176 -23.44 -3.46 -12.56
CA LEU A 176 -23.04 -4.82 -12.95
C LEU A 176 -21.60 -4.86 -13.43
N GLY A 177 -21.15 -3.85 -14.19
CA GLY A 177 -19.75 -3.68 -14.55
C GLY A 177 -18.85 -3.54 -13.32
N ALA A 178 -19.16 -2.62 -12.40
CA ALA A 178 -18.39 -2.44 -11.16
C ALA A 178 -18.36 -3.71 -10.29
N LEU A 179 -19.48 -4.44 -10.19
CA LEU A 179 -19.59 -5.70 -9.44
C LEU A 179 -18.79 -6.84 -10.09
N ALA A 180 -19.00 -7.10 -11.39
CA ALA A 180 -18.26 -8.13 -12.13
C ALA A 180 -16.75 -7.90 -12.05
N THR A 181 -16.37 -6.63 -11.99
CA THR A 181 -15.00 -6.20 -11.96
C THR A 181 -14.38 -6.24 -10.56
N GLY A 182 -15.15 -5.89 -9.53
CA GLY A 182 -14.80 -6.18 -8.14
C GLY A 182 -14.59 -7.68 -7.94
N LEU A 183 -15.48 -8.52 -8.48
CA LEU A 183 -15.36 -9.98 -8.45
C LEU A 183 -14.13 -10.49 -9.20
N LEU A 184 -13.84 -9.96 -10.40
CA LEU A 184 -12.66 -10.37 -11.20
C LEU A 184 -11.33 -9.96 -10.53
N LEU A 185 -11.30 -8.82 -9.84
CA LEU A 185 -10.14 -8.37 -9.05
C LEU A 185 -9.98 -9.18 -7.76
N SER A 186 -11.08 -9.49 -7.07
CA SER A 186 -11.10 -10.36 -5.89
C SER A 186 -10.72 -11.81 -6.23
N LEU A 187 -10.99 -12.26 -7.46
CA LEU A 187 -10.46 -13.51 -8.03
C LEU A 187 -8.98 -13.34 -8.40
N PHE A 188 -8.14 -13.19 -7.37
CA PHE A 188 -6.72 -13.53 -7.36
C PHE A 188 -5.89 -13.19 -8.61
N VAL A 189 -5.82 -11.91 -8.99
CA VAL A 189 -4.83 -11.35 -9.95
C VAL A 189 -3.40 -11.31 -9.36
N GLY A 190 -3.07 -12.24 -8.47
CA GLY A 190 -1.71 -12.48 -7.97
C GLY A 190 -0.88 -13.42 -8.86
N GLN A 191 -1.46 -13.97 -9.93
CA GLN A 191 -0.84 -15.00 -10.78
C GLN A 191 -0.61 -14.59 -12.25
N MET A 192 -0.85 -13.33 -12.62
CA MET A 192 -0.42 -12.84 -13.94
C MET A 192 1.13 -12.75 -13.98
N PRO A 193 1.80 -12.97 -15.13
CA PRO A 193 3.27 -12.91 -15.24
C PRO A 193 3.90 -11.58 -14.79
N HIS A 194 3.10 -10.51 -14.73
CA HIS A 194 3.52 -9.17 -14.33
C HIS A 194 3.18 -8.87 -12.84
N SER A 195 2.38 -9.74 -12.20
CA SER A 195 2.00 -9.72 -10.78
C SER A 195 2.68 -10.83 -9.96
N SER A 196 3.47 -11.70 -10.61
CA SER A 196 4.13 -12.85 -9.99
C SER A 196 4.98 -12.53 -8.75
N PRO A 197 5.63 -11.35 -8.58
CA PRO A 197 6.58 -11.19 -7.48
C PRO A 197 5.99 -10.79 -6.12
N THR A 198 4.67 -10.62 -5.97
CA THR A 198 4.24 -9.64 -4.94
C THR A 198 3.66 -10.21 -3.67
N LEU A 199 3.10 -11.42 -3.69
CA LEU A 199 2.56 -12.02 -2.46
C LEU A 199 2.86 -13.50 -2.37
N LEU A 200 2.88 -14.23 -3.49
CA LEU A 200 3.39 -15.60 -3.52
C LEU A 200 4.92 -15.64 -3.57
N ASP A 201 5.62 -14.66 -4.14
CA ASP A 201 7.09 -14.57 -4.02
C ASP A 201 7.53 -13.92 -2.71
N VAL A 202 6.71 -13.07 -2.11
CA VAL A 202 6.90 -12.67 -0.70
C VAL A 202 6.60 -13.88 0.16
N VAL A 203 5.44 -14.52 0.10
CA VAL A 203 5.16 -15.72 0.92
C VAL A 203 6.12 -16.88 0.61
N ALA A 204 6.49 -17.14 -0.63
CA ALA A 204 7.49 -18.14 -0.97
C ALA A 204 8.88 -17.66 -0.57
N GLY A 205 9.31 -16.42 -0.78
CA GLY A 205 10.62 -15.94 -0.28
C GLY A 205 10.70 -15.83 1.25
N THR A 206 9.62 -15.40 1.90
CA THR A 206 9.40 -15.22 3.35
C THR A 206 9.11 -16.53 4.04
N TYR A 207 8.60 -17.57 3.38
CA TYR A 207 8.21 -18.83 4.03
C TYR A 207 8.56 -20.08 3.19
N ARG A 208 9.53 -20.02 2.26
CA ARG A 208 10.07 -21.19 1.52
C ARG A 208 10.77 -22.22 2.40
N GLY A 209 10.96 -21.92 3.68
CA GLY A 209 11.47 -22.90 4.61
C GLY A 209 10.39 -23.90 4.99
N ASP A 210 10.79 -25.16 5.05
CA ASP A 210 10.22 -26.13 5.99
C ASP A 210 9.83 -25.42 7.30
N GLY A 211 8.73 -25.83 7.94
CA GLY A 211 8.18 -25.17 9.13
C GLY A 211 9.19 -24.88 10.25
N GLU A 212 10.36 -25.52 10.21
CA GLU A 212 11.54 -25.27 11.04
C GLU A 212 12.16 -23.86 10.94
N LEU A 213 11.96 -23.13 9.83
CA LEU A 213 12.51 -21.76 9.69
C LEU A 213 11.60 -20.66 10.25
N GLN A 214 10.41 -21.02 10.76
CA GLN A 214 9.50 -20.06 11.40
C GLN A 214 9.74 -20.04 12.92
N ARG A 215 10.47 -19.03 13.40
CA ARG A 215 10.65 -18.81 14.84
C ARG A 215 9.39 -18.23 15.45
N ARG A 216 8.60 -19.05 16.16
CA ARG A 216 7.40 -18.53 16.85
C ARG A 216 7.82 -17.89 18.17
N ALA A 217 7.09 -16.87 18.60
CA ALA A 217 7.36 -16.22 19.89
C ALA A 217 7.27 -17.20 21.08
N SER A 218 6.50 -18.28 20.93
CA SER A 218 6.36 -19.37 21.91
C SER A 218 7.50 -20.38 21.90
N ASP A 219 8.37 -20.36 20.90
CA ASP A 219 9.43 -21.37 20.77
C ASP A 219 10.68 -20.93 21.55
N PRO A 220 11.55 -21.86 21.99
CA PRO A 220 12.72 -21.52 22.80
C PRO A 220 13.63 -20.47 22.14
N ASP A 221 13.81 -20.57 20.83
CA ASP A 221 14.61 -19.66 20.03
C ASP A 221 13.94 -18.29 19.84
N GLY A 222 12.64 -18.24 19.56
CA GLY A 222 11.87 -17.00 19.46
C GLY A 222 11.78 -16.25 20.79
N ARG A 223 11.62 -16.96 21.91
CA ARG A 223 11.70 -16.36 23.26
C ARG A 223 13.08 -15.78 23.54
N TRP A 224 14.12 -16.55 23.26
CA TRP A 224 15.50 -16.10 23.47
C TRP A 224 15.79 -14.86 22.62
N LEU A 225 15.44 -14.87 21.33
CA LEU A 225 15.59 -13.73 20.44
C LEU A 225 14.84 -12.51 21.00
N THR A 226 13.57 -12.65 21.36
CA THR A 226 12.76 -11.55 21.91
C THR A 226 13.37 -10.96 23.18
N GLN A 227 13.97 -11.78 24.05
CA GLN A 227 14.69 -11.33 25.23
C GLN A 227 15.92 -10.50 24.87
N GLN A 228 16.70 -10.92 23.86
CA GLN A 228 17.87 -10.18 23.40
C GLN A 228 17.52 -8.88 22.65
N LEU A 229 16.45 -8.87 21.87
CA LEU A 229 16.03 -7.69 21.10
C LEU A 229 15.44 -6.58 22.00
N ARG A 230 14.85 -6.93 23.14
CA ARG A 230 14.22 -5.96 24.05
C ARG A 230 15.18 -4.83 24.49
N PRO A 231 16.38 -5.09 25.03
CA PRO A 231 17.31 -4.02 25.41
C PRO A 231 17.80 -3.22 24.20
N ILE A 232 18.07 -3.87 23.06
CA ILE A 232 18.47 -3.20 21.80
C ILE A 232 17.38 -2.22 21.35
N ARG A 233 16.11 -2.60 21.49
CA ARG A 233 14.97 -1.77 21.15
C ARG A 233 14.77 -0.60 22.12
N GLN A 234 14.98 -0.84 23.42
CA GLN A 234 14.85 0.19 24.44
C GLN A 234 15.97 1.24 24.39
N ASP A 235 17.17 0.84 23.97
CA ASP A 235 18.32 1.71 23.73
C ASP A 235 18.11 2.63 22.51
N GLY A 236 17.17 2.28 21.61
CA GLY A 236 16.83 3.08 20.44
C GLY A 236 17.97 3.22 19.43
N ALA A 237 19.00 2.38 19.51
CA ALA A 237 20.23 2.50 18.73
C ALA A 237 20.06 2.19 17.23
N GLU A 238 21.09 2.53 16.44
CA GLU A 238 21.22 2.20 15.03
C GLU A 238 21.52 0.70 14.85
N VAL A 239 20.67 -0.02 14.12
CA VAL A 239 20.74 -1.49 13.97
C VAL A 239 20.76 -1.95 12.52
N LEU A 240 21.63 -2.91 12.21
CA LEU A 240 21.58 -3.66 10.97
C LEU A 240 21.12 -5.10 11.28
N ALA A 241 20.06 -5.58 10.64
CA ALA A 241 19.53 -6.92 10.95
C ALA A 241 19.09 -7.69 9.71
N THR A 242 18.99 -9.02 9.80
CA THR A 242 18.33 -9.80 8.76
C THR A 242 16.83 -9.47 8.69
N GLY A 243 16.22 -9.58 7.51
CA GLY A 243 14.93 -8.96 7.20
C GLY A 243 13.78 -9.24 8.18
N ARG A 244 13.61 -10.49 8.65
CA ARG A 244 12.55 -10.84 9.62
C ARG A 244 12.86 -10.30 11.00
N ILE A 245 14.12 -10.34 11.44
CA ILE A 245 14.53 -9.78 12.73
C ILE A 245 14.36 -8.26 12.74
N ALA A 246 14.72 -7.58 11.65
CA ALA A 246 14.60 -6.13 11.52
C ALA A 246 13.17 -5.63 11.80
N ALA A 247 12.14 -6.39 11.42
CA ALA A 247 10.74 -6.05 11.70
C ALA A 247 10.44 -5.93 13.20
N HIS A 248 11.15 -6.66 14.07
CA HIS A 248 11.00 -6.59 15.52
C HIS A 248 11.72 -5.39 16.17
N LEU A 249 12.59 -4.74 15.41
CA LEU A 249 13.39 -3.59 15.84
C LEU A 249 12.85 -2.26 15.29
N VAL A 250 11.72 -2.28 14.59
CA VAL A 250 11.02 -1.06 14.17
C VAL A 250 10.72 -0.18 15.40
N GLY A 251 11.16 1.07 15.33
CA GLY A 251 11.11 2.04 16.44
C GLY A 251 12.48 2.43 16.98
N ASN A 252 13.54 1.69 16.63
CA ASN A 252 14.92 2.15 16.78
C ASN A 252 15.20 3.37 15.89
N ARG A 253 16.22 4.17 16.26
CA ARG A 253 16.56 5.42 15.56
C ARG A 253 16.88 5.21 14.09
N ASP A 254 17.61 4.15 13.79
CA ASP A 254 17.89 3.69 12.44
C ASP A 254 17.85 2.16 12.44
N VAL A 255 17.20 1.58 11.44
CA VAL A 255 17.17 0.14 11.20
C VAL A 255 17.45 -0.05 9.72
N GLU A 256 18.32 -0.97 9.37
CA GLU A 256 18.55 -1.36 7.98
C GLU A 256 18.50 -2.88 7.87
N THR A 257 18.05 -3.41 6.73
CA THR A 257 18.15 -4.85 6.50
C THR A 257 19.46 -5.20 5.80
N VAL A 258 20.02 -6.39 6.09
CA VAL A 258 21.26 -6.86 5.44
C VAL A 258 21.18 -6.74 3.91
N GLY A 259 20.05 -7.14 3.32
CA GLY A 259 19.85 -7.05 1.87
C GLY A 259 19.89 -5.61 1.35
N GLN A 260 19.27 -4.67 2.07
CA GLN A 260 19.28 -3.25 1.70
C GLN A 260 20.66 -2.61 1.90
N TYR A 261 21.34 -2.95 2.99
CA TYR A 261 22.71 -2.53 3.25
C TYR A 261 23.64 -2.92 2.09
N VAL A 262 23.59 -4.18 1.66
CA VAL A 262 24.44 -4.66 0.56
C VAL A 262 24.10 -3.94 -0.74
N GLN A 263 22.81 -3.83 -1.09
CA GLN A 263 22.36 -3.17 -2.33
C GLN A 263 22.72 -1.68 -2.39
N ARG A 264 22.74 -1.00 -1.24
CA ARG A 264 22.94 0.45 -1.16
C ARG A 264 24.32 0.82 -0.62
N ARG A 265 25.22 -0.12 -0.44
CA ARG A 265 26.51 0.07 0.24
C ARG A 265 27.30 1.26 -0.30
N GLU A 266 27.40 1.40 -1.61
CA GLU A 266 28.10 2.52 -2.25
C GLU A 266 27.43 3.87 -1.96
N GLN A 267 26.10 3.90 -1.96
CA GLN A 267 25.32 5.12 -1.65
C GLN A 267 25.47 5.48 -0.17
N LEU A 268 25.45 4.49 0.72
CA LEU A 268 25.66 4.68 2.15
C LEU A 268 27.07 5.20 2.43
N ALA A 269 28.09 4.72 1.70
CA ALA A 269 29.46 5.19 1.84
C ALA A 269 29.68 6.64 1.36
N ALA A 270 28.78 7.16 0.53
CA ALA A 270 28.79 8.55 0.09
C ALA A 270 28.12 9.51 1.10
N LEU A 271 27.44 9.00 2.13
CA LEU A 271 26.79 9.83 3.14
C LEU A 271 27.82 10.45 4.11
N PRO A 272 27.69 11.75 4.46
CA PRO A 272 28.67 12.45 5.29
C PRO A 272 28.88 11.85 6.69
N ASP A 273 27.83 11.26 7.27
CA ASP A 273 27.80 10.68 8.62
C ASP A 273 28.33 9.24 8.67
N ARG A 274 28.40 8.55 7.53
CA ARG A 274 28.82 7.14 7.43
C ARG A 274 30.23 6.98 6.86
N GLY A 275 30.67 7.92 6.04
CA GLY A 275 32.01 7.93 5.44
C GLY A 275 32.35 6.62 4.71
N ARG A 276 33.64 6.27 4.66
CA ARG A 276 34.11 5.08 3.91
C ARG A 276 33.77 3.74 4.55
N GLN A 277 33.23 3.72 5.77
CA GLN A 277 32.93 2.50 6.52
C GLN A 277 31.46 2.49 6.96
N PRO A 278 30.51 2.30 6.04
CA PRO A 278 29.08 2.42 6.33
C PRO A 278 28.59 1.43 7.40
N LEU A 279 29.28 0.30 7.58
CA LEU A 279 28.97 -0.67 8.63
C LEU A 279 29.18 -0.11 10.04
N GLN A 280 30.17 0.78 10.22
CA GLN A 280 30.47 1.39 11.52
C GLN A 280 29.35 2.32 11.99
N HIS A 281 28.43 2.74 11.12
CA HIS A 281 27.27 3.52 11.53
C HIS A 281 26.40 2.76 12.54
N TYR A 282 26.31 1.44 12.39
CA TYR A 282 25.43 0.60 13.21
C TYR A 282 26.12 0.25 14.53
N ARG A 283 25.38 0.43 15.64
CA ARG A 283 25.84 -0.01 16.96
C ARG A 283 25.65 -1.50 17.15
N TRP A 284 24.57 -2.04 16.59
CA TRP A 284 24.18 -3.44 16.74
C TRP A 284 24.00 -4.09 15.38
N LEU A 285 24.49 -5.31 15.25
CA LEU A 285 24.15 -6.22 14.15
C LEU A 285 23.40 -7.42 14.71
N VAL A 286 22.25 -7.77 14.15
CA VAL A 286 21.52 -8.98 14.54
C VAL A 286 21.25 -9.85 13.32
N LEU A 287 22.01 -10.92 13.19
CA LEU A 287 22.05 -11.73 11.98
C LEU A 287 21.52 -13.13 12.25
N ASP A 288 20.50 -13.55 11.50
CA ASP A 288 20.10 -14.96 11.42
C ASP A 288 20.81 -15.63 10.23
N ARG A 289 21.77 -16.53 10.53
CA ARG A 289 22.59 -17.22 9.52
C ARG A 289 21.81 -18.20 8.65
N ARG A 290 20.55 -18.49 8.99
CA ARG A 290 19.67 -19.35 8.19
C ARG A 290 18.61 -18.57 7.41
N GLU A 291 18.54 -17.25 7.59
CA GLU A 291 17.49 -16.44 6.98
C GLU A 291 17.89 -15.95 5.58
N GLY A 292 17.07 -16.32 4.58
CA GLY A 292 17.22 -15.93 3.18
C GLY A 292 16.17 -14.94 2.64
N PHE A 293 15.49 -14.18 3.51
CA PHE A 293 14.26 -13.45 3.13
C PHE A 293 14.51 -12.20 2.28
N GLN A 294 15.42 -11.31 2.69
CA GLN A 294 15.78 -10.11 1.92
C GLN A 294 17.22 -10.12 1.41
N GLN A 295 17.98 -11.12 1.82
CA GLN A 295 19.39 -11.31 1.55
C GLN A 295 19.64 -12.79 1.34
N SER A 296 20.66 -13.13 0.58
CA SER A 296 21.22 -14.47 0.50
C SER A 296 21.98 -14.81 1.79
N LEU A 297 22.16 -16.12 2.05
CA LEU A 297 22.99 -16.59 3.16
C LEU A 297 24.44 -16.10 3.00
N LEU A 298 24.93 -16.01 1.76
CA LEU A 298 26.26 -15.50 1.45
C LEU A 298 26.41 -14.02 1.86
N GLU A 299 25.43 -13.18 1.56
CA GLU A 299 25.41 -11.78 1.97
C GLU A 299 25.43 -11.65 3.50
N THR A 300 24.65 -12.46 4.22
CA THR A 300 24.69 -12.51 5.69
C THR A 300 26.09 -12.87 6.20
N THR A 301 26.71 -13.92 5.63
CA THR A 301 28.07 -14.35 6.01
C THR A 301 29.12 -13.28 5.69
N GLN A 302 28.99 -12.58 4.56
CA GLN A 302 29.91 -11.50 4.18
C GLN A 302 29.81 -10.31 5.13
N VAL A 303 28.58 -9.88 5.47
CA VAL A 303 28.37 -8.79 6.43
C VAL A 303 28.88 -9.16 7.82
N GLU A 304 28.68 -10.40 8.25
CA GLU A 304 29.22 -10.90 9.51
C GLU A 304 30.75 -10.84 9.53
N ALA A 305 31.41 -11.38 8.49
CA ALA A 305 32.87 -11.37 8.38
C ALA A 305 33.43 -9.94 8.33
N GLU A 306 32.76 -9.04 7.61
CA GLU A 306 33.11 -7.62 7.55
C GLU A 306 32.98 -6.95 8.91
N ALA A 307 31.92 -7.24 9.67
CA ALA A 307 31.72 -6.69 11.01
C ALA A 307 32.84 -7.11 11.96
N LEU A 308 33.19 -8.39 11.96
CA LEU A 308 34.29 -8.92 12.76
C LEU A 308 35.63 -8.29 12.37
N ALA A 309 35.91 -8.15 11.06
CA ALA A 309 37.10 -7.47 10.57
C ALA A 309 37.12 -5.98 10.93
N ALA A 310 35.95 -5.36 11.08
CA ALA A 310 35.76 -3.97 11.50
C ALA A 310 35.79 -3.80 13.04
N GLY A 311 36.04 -4.87 13.79
CA GLY A 311 36.20 -4.85 15.25
C GLY A 311 34.91 -5.00 16.04
N PHE A 312 33.80 -5.42 15.43
CA PHE A 312 32.59 -5.77 16.18
C PHE A 312 32.82 -7.04 17.00
N GLU A 313 32.23 -7.08 18.19
CA GLU A 313 32.34 -8.21 19.11
C GLU A 313 31.03 -9.01 19.14
N ILE A 314 31.14 -10.34 19.16
CA ILE A 314 29.97 -11.21 19.36
C ILE A 314 29.60 -11.17 20.84
N VAL A 315 28.46 -10.54 21.15
CA VAL A 315 27.96 -10.41 22.53
C VAL A 315 26.91 -11.46 22.89
N ALA A 316 26.27 -12.06 21.88
CA ALA A 316 25.41 -13.21 22.08
C ALA A 316 25.34 -14.05 20.79
N GLN A 317 25.33 -15.37 20.93
CA GLN A 317 25.15 -16.28 19.80
C GLN A 317 24.37 -17.52 20.24
N ARG A 318 23.24 -17.81 19.59
CA ARG A 318 22.44 -19.01 19.83
C ARG A 318 21.48 -19.27 18.68
N TYR A 319 21.16 -20.54 18.43
CA TYR A 319 20.15 -20.94 17.43
C TYR A 319 20.39 -20.36 16.03
N ASP A 320 21.64 -20.31 15.57
CA ASP A 320 22.06 -19.69 14.29
C ASP A 320 21.90 -18.16 14.22
N ILE A 321 21.50 -17.53 15.32
CA ILE A 321 21.46 -16.07 15.45
C ILE A 321 22.74 -15.60 16.12
N VAL A 322 23.37 -14.57 15.54
CA VAL A 322 24.52 -13.88 16.11
C VAL A 322 24.18 -12.40 16.32
N ILE A 323 24.49 -11.90 17.50
CA ILE A 323 24.35 -10.50 17.87
C ILE A 323 25.75 -9.94 18.04
N LEU A 324 26.10 -8.97 17.21
CA LEU A 324 27.36 -8.26 17.29
C LEU A 324 27.13 -6.84 17.79
N GLN A 325 28.07 -6.35 18.58
CA GLN A 325 28.06 -4.98 19.09
C GLN A 325 29.35 -4.27 18.67
N ARG A 326 29.23 -3.03 18.22
CA ARG A 326 30.39 -2.18 17.99
C ARG A 326 31.01 -1.80 19.34
N PRO A 327 32.32 -1.94 19.54
CA PRO A 327 32.97 -1.50 20.76
C PRO A 327 32.80 0.02 20.92
N PRO A 328 32.71 0.54 22.16
CA PRO A 328 32.69 1.97 22.40
C PRO A 328 33.96 2.60 21.82
N ALA A 329 33.83 3.73 21.13
CA ALA A 329 34.99 4.46 20.64
C ALA A 329 35.95 4.74 21.81
N PRO A 330 37.27 4.54 21.65
CA PRO A 330 38.23 4.90 22.68
C PRO A 330 38.05 6.40 22.99
N ARG A 331 37.84 6.70 24.27
CA ARG A 331 37.63 8.06 24.76
C ARG A 331 38.89 8.91 24.65
#